data_AF-A0A7C7QUN3-F1
#
_entry.id   AF-A0A7C7QUN3-F1
#
_cell.length_a   1.000
_cell.length_b   1.000
_cell.length_c   1.000
_cell.angle_alpha   90.00
_cell.angle_beta   90.00
_cell.angle_gamma   90.00
#
_symmetry.space_group_name_H-M   'P 1'
#
loop_
_entity.id
_entity.type
_entity.pdbx_description
1 polymer ?
#
loop_
_entity_poly.entity_id
_entity_poly.type
_entity_poly.pdbx_seq_one_letter_code
_entity_poly.pdbx_strand_id
1 'polypeptide(L)'
;MAEKTERAATFARLYDLQEELRQRERPRLGRPPKRIKRKPTTVHLTAEEAHALGELHLLVKRHFSVNRSELVGLAIEVLAGLIHEDGSTLLDETVTDLGALKKRLHEIIKS
;
A
#
# COMPACT_ATOMS: atom_id res chain seq x y z
N MET A 1 44.97 -10.22 40.32
CA MET A 1 44.70 -9.48 39.07
C MET A 1 43.87 -10.30 38.06
N ALA A 2 44.06 -11.62 37.95
CA ALA A 2 43.35 -12.48 36.97
C ALA A 2 41.83 -12.62 37.19
N GLU A 3 41.37 -12.66 38.43
CA GLU A 3 39.95 -12.89 38.78
C GLU A 3 39.01 -11.74 38.35
N LYS A 4 39.53 -10.50 38.26
CA LYS A 4 38.75 -9.35 37.78
C LYS A 4 38.50 -9.43 36.27
N THR A 5 39.45 -9.99 35.53
CA THR A 5 39.41 -10.13 34.07
C THR A 5 38.45 -11.24 33.64
N GLU A 6 38.41 -12.35 34.38
CA GLU A 6 37.46 -13.45 34.15
C GLU A 6 36.01 -13.02 34.41
N ARG A 7 35.77 -12.25 35.48
CA ARG A 7 34.44 -11.69 35.77
C ARG A 7 33.98 -10.74 34.67
N ALA A 8 34.84 -9.84 34.19
CA ALA A 8 34.53 -8.92 33.10
C ALA A 8 34.19 -9.65 31.78
N ALA A 9 34.93 -10.71 31.44
CA ALA A 9 34.64 -11.55 30.28
C ALA A 9 33.30 -12.30 30.41
N THR A 10 32.93 -12.70 31.63
CA THR A 10 31.66 -13.36 31.92
C THR A 10 30.48 -12.40 31.78
N PHE A 11 30.62 -11.14 32.22
CA PHE A 11 29.57 -10.12 32.06
C PHE A 11 29.32 -9.74 30.60
N ALA A 12 30.39 -9.60 29.79
CA ALA A 12 30.25 -9.35 28.36
C ALA A 12 29.43 -10.47 27.69
N ARG A 13 29.75 -11.72 28.01
CA ARG A 13 29.04 -12.88 27.48
C ARG A 13 27.57 -12.96 27.90
N LEU A 14 27.24 -12.51 29.12
CA LEU A 14 25.85 -12.41 29.59
C LEU A 14 25.09 -11.29 28.89
N TYR A 15 25.75 -10.18 28.58
CA TYR A 15 25.16 -9.07 27.83
C TYR A 15 24.85 -9.48 26.37
N ASP A 16 25.79 -10.14 25.71
CA ASP A 16 25.61 -10.64 24.34
C ASP A 16 24.47 -11.67 24.28
N LEU A 17 24.41 -12.59 25.26
CA LEU A 17 23.32 -13.55 25.40
C LEU A 17 21.97 -12.85 25.60
N GLN A 18 21.93 -11.78 26.39
CA GLN A 18 20.72 -11.00 26.65
C GLN A 18 20.26 -10.21 25.41
N GLU A 19 21.19 -9.69 24.60
CA GLU A 19 20.85 -9.07 23.32
C GLU A 19 20.32 -10.09 22.31
N GLU A 20 20.93 -11.27 22.20
CA GLU A 20 20.44 -12.34 21.33
C GLU A 20 19.02 -12.79 21.72
N LEU A 21 18.75 -12.94 23.02
CA LEU A 21 17.42 -13.29 23.51
C LEU A 21 16.40 -12.17 23.24
N ARG A 22 16.76 -10.89 23.46
CA ARG A 22 15.91 -9.74 23.11
C ARG A 22 15.60 -9.66 21.61
N GLN A 23 16.55 -10.01 20.75
CA GLN A 23 16.32 -10.03 19.30
C GLN A 23 15.40 -11.17 18.87
N ARG A 24 15.46 -12.32 19.54
CA ARG A 24 14.56 -13.46 19.31
C ARG A 24 13.14 -13.22 19.85
N GLU A 25 13.02 -12.51 20.95
CA GLU A 25 11.75 -12.18 21.60
C GLU A 25 11.04 -10.98 21.00
N ARG A 26 11.68 -10.18 20.13
CA ARG A 26 10.97 -9.15 19.36
C ARG A 26 9.96 -9.84 18.45
N PRO A 27 8.64 -9.77 18.73
CA PRO A 27 7.68 -10.29 17.79
C PRO A 27 7.85 -9.45 16.52
N ARG A 28 8.14 -10.11 15.40
CA ARG A 28 7.91 -9.50 14.09
C ARG A 28 6.40 -9.34 13.99
N LEU A 29 5.88 -8.27 14.60
CA LEU A 29 4.52 -7.81 14.44
C LEU A 29 4.42 -7.33 13.00
N GLY A 30 4.30 -8.30 12.08
CA GLY A 30 3.73 -8.04 10.79
C GLY A 30 2.39 -7.35 11.02
N ARG A 31 2.03 -6.42 10.12
CA ARG A 31 0.71 -5.79 10.15
C ARG A 31 -0.33 -6.91 10.28
N PRO A 32 -1.32 -6.78 11.18
CA PRO A 32 -2.37 -7.79 11.33
C PRO A 32 -2.93 -8.15 9.94
N PRO A 33 -3.16 -9.44 9.69
CA PRO A 33 -3.64 -9.88 8.38
C PRO A 33 -4.94 -9.16 8.07
N LYS A 34 -5.04 -8.61 6.86
CA LYS A 34 -6.24 -7.90 6.44
C LYS A 34 -7.44 -8.86 6.47
N ARG A 35 -8.60 -8.35 6.92
CA ARG A 35 -9.87 -9.11 7.00
C ARG A 35 -10.26 -9.75 5.67
N ILE A 36 -9.94 -9.11 4.55
CA ILE A 36 -10.22 -9.60 3.20
C ILE A 36 -8.92 -10.08 2.56
N LYS A 37 -8.87 -11.37 2.20
CA LYS A 37 -7.77 -11.95 1.43
C LYS A 37 -7.87 -11.46 -0.01
N ARG A 38 -6.86 -10.73 -0.47
CA ARG A 38 -6.74 -10.28 -1.87
C ARG A 38 -5.81 -11.20 -2.64
N LYS A 39 -6.14 -11.51 -3.89
CA LYS A 39 -5.18 -12.15 -4.80
C LYS A 39 -4.10 -11.13 -5.17
N PRO A 40 -2.81 -11.51 -5.18
CA PRO A 40 -1.75 -10.61 -5.61
C PRO A 40 -1.88 -10.35 -7.11
N THR A 41 -1.87 -9.08 -7.51
CA THR A 41 -1.93 -8.64 -8.91
C THR A 41 -0.86 -7.59 -9.11
N THR A 42 -0.07 -7.72 -10.18
CA THR A 42 0.92 -6.73 -10.59
C THR A 42 0.26 -5.71 -11.51
N VAL A 43 0.42 -4.42 -11.22
CA VAL A 43 -0.06 -3.32 -12.07
C VAL A 43 1.16 -2.56 -12.57
N HIS A 44 1.28 -2.43 -13.89
CA HIS A 44 2.33 -1.65 -14.52
C HIS A 44 1.84 -0.21 -14.67
N LEU A 45 2.61 0.74 -14.14
CA LEU A 45 2.31 2.16 -14.19
C LEU A 45 3.42 2.88 -14.94
N THR A 46 3.06 3.93 -15.66
CA THR A 46 4.03 4.91 -16.16
C THR A 46 4.67 5.67 -15.00
N ALA A 47 5.77 6.38 -15.26
CA ALA A 47 6.42 7.23 -14.24
C ALA A 47 5.45 8.31 -13.71
N GLU A 48 4.64 8.89 -14.59
CA GLU A 48 3.63 9.89 -14.25
C GLU A 48 2.53 9.30 -13.38
N GLU A 49 2.01 8.12 -13.72
CA GLU A 49 0.97 7.43 -12.95
C GLU A 49 1.48 7.02 -11.56
N ALA A 50 2.73 6.57 -11.46
CA ALA A 50 3.36 6.23 -10.20
C ALA A 50 3.53 7.47 -9.29
N HIS A 51 3.89 8.62 -9.88
CA HIS A 51 3.97 9.89 -9.17
C HIS A 51 2.60 10.33 -8.66
N ALA A 52 1.59 10.34 -9.53
CA ALA A 52 0.22 10.72 -9.17
C ALA A 52 -0.36 9.82 -8.07
N LEU A 53 -0.12 8.50 -8.12
CA LEU A 53 -0.50 7.57 -7.06
C LEU A 53 0.21 7.88 -5.73
N GLY A 54 1.47 8.31 -5.79
CA GLY A 54 2.24 8.75 -4.63
C GLY A 54 1.63 9.99 -3.97
N GLU A 55 1.30 11.02 -4.76
CA GLU A 55 0.68 12.24 -4.27
C GLU A 55 -0.71 11.97 -3.68
N LEU A 56 -1.56 11.23 -4.41
CA LEU A 56 -2.88 10.83 -3.92
C LEU A 56 -2.78 10.08 -2.60
N HIS A 57 -1.79 9.18 -2.47
CA HIS A 57 -1.56 8.46 -1.23
C HIS A 57 -1.21 9.40 -0.08
N LEU A 58 -0.34 10.39 -0.30
CA LEU A 58 0.02 11.36 0.75
C LEU A 58 -1.17 12.22 1.18
N LEU A 59 -2.02 12.64 0.24
CA LEU A 59 -3.23 13.43 0.53
C LEU A 59 -4.22 12.64 1.38
N VAL A 60 -4.54 11.42 0.96
CA VAL A 60 -5.57 10.59 1.62
C VAL A 60 -5.06 10.01 2.95
N LYS A 61 -3.76 9.72 3.07
CA LYS A 61 -3.15 9.14 4.27
C LYS A 61 -3.35 9.99 5.52
N ARG A 62 -3.54 11.31 5.38
CA ARG A 62 -3.83 12.20 6.51
C ARG A 62 -5.16 11.90 7.20
N HIS A 63 -6.12 11.38 6.44
CA HIS A 63 -7.48 11.14 6.92
C HIS A 63 -7.80 9.65 7.05
N PHE A 64 -7.16 8.79 6.26
CA PHE A 64 -7.44 7.36 6.23
C PHE A 64 -6.15 6.53 6.27
N SER A 65 -6.16 5.45 7.05
CA SER A 65 -5.02 4.51 7.13
C SER A 65 -5.04 3.53 5.94
N VAL A 66 -4.74 4.05 4.74
CA VAL A 66 -4.76 3.29 3.48
C VAL A 66 -3.36 3.12 2.88
N ASN A 67 -3.16 2.03 2.15
CA ASN A 67 -1.96 1.81 1.33
C ASN A 67 -2.21 2.07 -0.16
N ARG A 68 -1.13 2.17 -0.96
CA ARG A 68 -1.23 2.43 -2.40
C ARG A 68 -2.08 1.39 -3.13
N SER A 69 -1.96 0.11 -2.78
CA SER A 69 -2.76 -0.96 -3.38
C SER A 69 -4.25 -0.88 -3.04
N GLU A 70 -4.61 -0.32 -1.88
CA GLU A 70 -6.01 -0.04 -1.51
C GLU A 70 -6.58 1.10 -2.33
N LEU A 71 -5.80 2.14 -2.61
CA LEU A 71 -6.21 3.22 -3.50
C LEU A 71 -6.43 2.74 -4.93
N VAL A 72 -5.58 1.85 -5.43
CA VAL A 72 -5.80 1.21 -6.75
C VAL A 72 -7.09 0.39 -6.75
N GLY A 73 -7.36 -0.36 -5.68
CA GLY A 73 -8.62 -1.08 -5.54
C GLY A 73 -9.85 -0.16 -5.51
N LEU A 74 -9.77 0.94 -4.75
CA LEU A 74 -10.83 1.95 -4.69
C LEU A 74 -11.08 2.58 -6.05
N ALA A 75 -10.02 2.89 -6.82
CA ALA A 75 -10.15 3.46 -8.16
C ALA A 75 -10.90 2.51 -9.11
N ILE A 76 -10.67 1.20 -9.00
CA ILE A 76 -11.40 0.18 -9.78
C ILE A 76 -12.87 0.14 -9.37
N GLU A 77 -13.16 0.16 -8.06
CA GLU A 77 -14.53 0.14 -7.54
C GLU A 77 -15.32 1.38 -7.96
N VAL A 78 -14.71 2.57 -7.86
CA VAL A 78 -15.32 3.84 -8.30
C VAL A 78 -15.57 3.84 -9.80
N LEU A 79 -14.58 3.41 -10.60
CA LEU A 79 -14.75 3.34 -12.05
C LEU A 79 -15.87 2.35 -12.44
N ALA A 80 -15.93 1.20 -11.77
CA ALA A 80 -17.00 0.23 -11.98
C ALA A 80 -18.36 0.81 -11.61
N GLY A 81 -18.47 1.51 -10.48
CA GLY A 81 -19.69 2.19 -10.04
C GLY A 81 -20.18 3.21 -11.06
N LEU A 82 -19.31 4.11 -11.51
CA LEU A 82 -19.63 5.13 -12.52
C LEU A 82 -20.16 4.49 -13.82
N ILE A 83 -19.51 3.41 -14.29
CA ILE A 83 -19.94 2.71 -15.51
C ILE A 83 -21.30 2.02 -15.32
N HIS A 84 -21.59 1.48 -14.13
CA HIS A 84 -22.86 0.79 -13.86
C HIS A 84 -24.02 1.78 -13.64
N GLU A 85 -23.76 2.93 -13.02
CA GLU A 85 -24.78 3.96 -12.73
C GLU A 85 -25.15 4.75 -13.99
N ASP A 86 -24.17 5.10 -14.84
CA ASP A 86 -24.42 5.80 -16.12
C ASP A 86 -24.75 4.86 -17.29
N GLY A 87 -24.58 3.54 -17.08
CA GLY A 87 -25.41 2.44 -17.59
C GLY A 87 -25.51 2.15 -19.09
N SER A 88 -25.34 3.09 -20.01
CA SER A 88 -25.33 2.78 -21.46
C SER A 88 -24.58 3.79 -22.31
N THR A 89 -24.64 5.09 -21.98
CA THR A 89 -24.13 6.16 -22.85
C THR A 89 -22.62 6.16 -23.04
N LEU A 90 -21.85 5.68 -22.05
CA LEU A 90 -20.38 5.55 -22.14
C LEU A 90 -19.92 4.39 -23.04
N LEU A 91 -20.75 3.36 -23.20
CA LEU A 91 -20.42 2.14 -23.95
C LEU A 91 -21.14 2.07 -25.31
N ASP A 92 -22.19 2.88 -25.51
CA ASP A 92 -22.97 2.95 -26.76
C ASP A 92 -22.22 3.67 -27.89
N GLU A 93 -21.31 4.59 -27.56
CA GLU A 93 -20.34 5.13 -28.51
C GLU A 93 -19.09 4.25 -28.45
N THR A 94 -18.60 3.76 -29.60
CA THR A 94 -17.36 2.99 -29.68
C THR A 94 -16.18 3.86 -29.23
N VAL A 95 -15.91 3.90 -27.93
CA VAL A 95 -14.73 4.56 -27.37
C VAL A 95 -13.52 3.72 -27.75
N THR A 96 -12.91 4.02 -28.89
CA THR A 96 -11.77 3.29 -29.44
C THR A 96 -10.44 3.66 -28.77
N ASP A 97 -10.41 4.75 -28.00
CA ASP A 97 -9.20 5.29 -27.39
C ASP A 97 -9.36 5.59 -25.89
N LEU A 98 -8.32 5.26 -25.12
CA LEU A 98 -8.24 5.51 -23.68
C LEU A 98 -8.28 7.01 -23.36
N GLY A 99 -7.75 7.86 -24.24
CA GLY A 99 -7.80 9.32 -24.09
C GLY A 99 -9.22 9.87 -24.14
N ALA A 100 -10.05 9.34 -25.04
CA ALA A 100 -11.46 9.70 -25.14
C ALA A 100 -12.24 9.28 -23.89
N LEU A 101 -11.99 8.07 -23.37
CA LEU A 101 -12.58 7.60 -22.11
C LEU A 101 -12.25 8.53 -20.93
N LYS A 102 -10.99 8.94 -20.80
CA LYS A 102 -10.54 9.87 -19.74
C LYS A 102 -11.28 11.20 -19.79
N LYS A 103 -11.49 11.77 -20.99
CA LYS A 103 -12.21 13.05 -21.15
C LYS A 103 -13.68 12.92 -20.76
N ARG A 104 -14.36 11.85 -21.19
CA ARG A 104 -15.77 11.60 -20.83
C ARG A 104 -15.97 11.42 -19.33
N LEU A 105 -15.11 10.65 -18.67
CA LEU A 105 -15.16 10.51 -17.21
C LEU A 105 -14.98 11.86 -16.51
N HIS A 106 -14.12 12.73 -17.04
CA HIS A 106 -13.93 14.08 -16.50
C HIS A 106 -15.15 14.98 -16.69
N GLU A 107 -15.88 14.83 -17.80
CA GLU A 107 -17.14 15.54 -18.05
C GLU A 107 -18.23 15.09 -17.06
N ILE A 108 -18.37 13.78 -16.84
CA ILE A 108 -19.34 13.21 -15.90
C ILE A 108 -19.09 13.71 -14.47
N ILE A 109 -17.84 13.68 -14.01
CA ILE A 109 -17.49 14.11 -12.65
C ILE A 109 -17.71 15.61 -12.43
N LYS A 110 -17.69 16.42 -13.50
CA LYS A 110 -17.87 17.88 -13.43
C LYS A 110 -19.31 18.34 -13.68
N SER A 111 -20.17 17.48 -14.21
CA SER A 111 -21.59 17.77 -14.44
C SER A 111 -22.39 17.69 -13.14
#